data_AF-A0A975CH56-F1
#
_entry.id   AF-A0A975CH56-F1
#
_cell.length_a   1.000
_cell.length_b   1.000
_cell.length_c   1.000
_cell.angle_alpha   90.00
_cell.angle_beta   90.00
_cell.angle_gamma   90.00
#
_symmetry.space_group_name_H-M   'P 1'
#
loop_
_entity.id
_entity.type
_entity.pdbx_description
1 polymer ?
#
loop_
_entity_poly.entity_id
_entity_poly.type
_entity_poly.pdbx_seq_one_letter_code
_entity_poly.pdbx_strand_id
1 'polypeptide(L)'
;MSNLTVTRRQNVLALFQTYAEKQLAAGAPPKGLEQAFAATLQISPSMWSQIKSSRPIGDKLARQIEALCDRSTGWLDELRSASGPSAAEQAFLDLALAAWRATNAAGRRALRQQLKAMAGSPH
;
A
#
# COMPACT_ATOMS: atom_id res chain seq x y z
N MET A 1 -12.50 16.97 -8.60
CA MET A 1 -13.47 15.86 -8.60
C MET A 1 -12.68 14.57 -8.38
N SER A 2 -12.74 14.00 -7.18
CA SER A 2 -12.07 12.72 -6.91
C SER A 2 -12.62 11.67 -7.86
N ASN A 3 -11.75 11.06 -8.65
CA ASN A 3 -12.17 9.99 -9.54
C ASN A 3 -12.45 8.77 -8.68
N LEU A 4 -13.71 8.56 -8.30
CA LEU A 4 -14.18 7.49 -7.42
C LEU A 4 -13.61 6.11 -7.82
N THR A 5 -13.49 5.87 -9.11
CA THR A 5 -12.87 4.66 -9.67
C THR A 5 -11.40 4.53 -9.28
N VAL A 6 -10.64 5.63 -9.35
CA VAL A 6 -9.23 5.67 -8.93
C VAL A 6 -9.12 5.45 -7.42
N THR A 7 -9.97 6.10 -6.63
CA THR A 7 -10.01 5.94 -5.16
C THR A 7 -10.26 4.48 -4.77
N ARG A 8 -11.30 3.86 -5.33
CA ARG A 8 -11.61 2.44 -5.08
C ARG A 8 -10.44 1.53 -5.43
N ARG A 9 -9.81 1.75 -6.59
CA ARG A 9 -8.65 0.95 -7.01
C ARG A 9 -7.49 1.10 -6.02
N GLN A 10 -7.15 2.33 -5.62
CA GLN A 10 -6.08 2.58 -4.64
C GLN A 10 -6.37 1.88 -3.30
N ASN A 11 -7.61 1.97 -2.82
CA ASN A 11 -8.02 1.36 -1.57
C ASN A 11 -7.98 -0.18 -1.63
N VAL A 12 -8.36 -0.79 -2.77
CA VAL A 12 -8.24 -2.24 -2.97
C VAL A 12 -6.78 -2.70 -3.02
N LEU A 13 -5.89 -1.92 -3.63
CA LEU A 13 -4.45 -2.21 -3.62
C LEU A 13 -3.87 -2.16 -2.20
N ALA A 14 -4.30 -1.19 -1.37
CA ALA A 14 -3.92 -1.11 0.03
C ALA A 14 -4.41 -2.34 0.84
N LEU A 15 -5.62 -2.83 0.57
CA LEU A 15 -6.12 -4.08 1.16
C LEU A 15 -5.26 -5.28 0.77
N PHE A 16 -4.85 -5.38 -0.50
CA PHE A 16 -3.95 -6.44 -0.95
C PHE A 16 -2.59 -6.37 -0.26
N GLN A 17 -2.01 -5.17 -0.13
CA GLN A 17 -0.73 -5.01 0.57
C GLN A 17 -0.84 -5.48 2.02
N THR A 18 -1.88 -5.05 2.74
CA THR A 18 -2.14 -5.50 4.12
C THR A 18 -2.33 -7.01 4.20
N TYR A 19 -3.02 -7.60 3.23
CA TYR A 19 -3.19 -9.06 3.14
C TYR A 19 -1.85 -9.77 2.91
N ALA A 20 -1.04 -9.30 1.97
CA ALA A 20 0.26 -9.88 1.65
C ALA A 20 1.22 -9.80 2.84
N GLU A 21 1.26 -8.67 3.54
CA GLU A 21 2.07 -8.48 4.75
C GLU A 21 1.66 -9.46 5.86
N LYS A 22 0.36 -9.65 6.10
CA LYS A 22 -0.14 -10.65 7.05
C LYS A 22 0.25 -12.08 6.66
N GLN A 23 0.11 -12.43 5.39
CA GLN A 23 0.45 -13.77 4.89
C GLN A 23 1.96 -14.03 4.98
N LEU A 24 2.79 -13.05 4.61
CA LEU A 24 4.24 -13.14 4.73
C LEU A 24 4.68 -13.27 6.20
N ALA A 25 4.07 -12.50 7.10
CA ALA A 25 4.34 -12.61 8.54
C ALA A 25 3.92 -13.97 9.11
N ALA A 26 2.90 -14.61 8.54
CA ALA A 26 2.49 -15.98 8.87
C ALA A 26 3.36 -17.07 8.24
N GLY A 27 4.43 -16.71 7.51
CA GLY A 27 5.35 -17.64 6.86
C GLY A 27 4.88 -18.19 5.52
N ALA A 28 3.83 -17.62 4.92
CA ALA A 28 3.37 -18.03 3.60
C ALA A 28 4.39 -17.63 2.51
N PRO A 29 4.61 -18.49 1.49
CA PRO A 29 5.49 -18.14 0.39
C PRO A 29 4.90 -16.97 -0.42
N PRO A 30 5.75 -16.06 -0.96
CA PRO A 30 5.30 -14.92 -1.76
C PRO A 30 4.63 -15.35 -3.08
N LYS A 31 4.98 -16.53 -3.58
CA LYS A 31 4.43 -17.09 -4.82
C LYS A 31 2.99 -17.54 -4.58
N GLY A 32 2.04 -16.93 -5.29
CA GLY A 32 0.62 -17.30 -5.23
C GLY A 32 -0.25 -16.39 -4.38
N LEU A 33 0.31 -15.39 -3.68
CA LEU A 33 -0.47 -14.44 -2.85
C LEU A 33 -1.54 -13.70 -3.65
N GLU A 34 -1.24 -13.31 -4.89
CA GLU A 34 -2.23 -12.66 -5.76
C GLU A 34 -3.38 -13.59 -6.14
N GLN A 35 -3.10 -14.88 -6.35
CA GLN A 35 -4.13 -15.87 -6.67
C GLN A 35 -5.01 -16.15 -5.45
N ALA A 36 -4.40 -16.27 -4.27
CA ALA A 36 -5.12 -16.44 -3.01
C ALA A 36 -6.00 -15.22 -2.67
N PHE A 37 -5.50 -14.01 -2.92
CA PHE A 37 -6.27 -12.79 -2.73
C PHE A 37 -7.43 -12.70 -3.73
N ALA A 38 -7.20 -13.01 -5.01
CA ALA A 38 -8.27 -13.07 -6.01
C ALA A 38 -9.36 -14.09 -5.61
N ALA A 39 -8.98 -15.25 -5.09
CA ALA A 39 -9.91 -16.25 -4.57
C ALA A 39 -10.70 -15.73 -3.36
N THR A 40 -10.03 -15.03 -2.44
CA THR A 40 -10.68 -14.39 -1.27
C THR A 40 -11.74 -13.38 -1.71
N LEU A 41 -11.45 -12.60 -2.75
CA LEU A 41 -12.39 -11.65 -3.35
C LEU A 41 -13.43 -12.30 -4.27
N GLN A 42 -13.39 -13.62 -4.46
CA GLN A 42 -14.24 -14.39 -5.36
C GLN A 42 -14.20 -13.87 -6.82
N ILE A 43 -13.00 -13.52 -7.30
CA ILE A 43 -12.75 -13.08 -8.68
C ILE A 43 -11.69 -13.96 -9.35
N SER A 44 -11.65 -13.94 -10.68
CA SER A 44 -10.59 -14.64 -11.41
C SER A 44 -9.24 -13.93 -11.25
N PRO A 45 -8.10 -14.65 -11.30
CA PRO A 45 -6.78 -14.03 -11.32
C PRO A 45 -6.60 -13.02 -12.47
N SER A 46 -7.21 -13.29 -13.63
CA SER A 46 -7.21 -12.35 -14.76
C SER A 46 -7.94 -11.05 -14.43
N MET A 47 -9.08 -11.13 -13.74
CA MET A 47 -9.81 -9.95 -13.29
C MET A 47 -9.01 -9.14 -12.26
N TRP A 48 -8.31 -9.81 -11.34
CA TRP A 48 -7.39 -9.17 -10.41
C TRP A 48 -6.28 -8.40 -11.13
N SER A 49 -5.61 -9.03 -12.10
CA SER A 49 -4.59 -8.38 -12.93
C SER A 49 -5.13 -7.15 -13.68
N GLN A 50 -6.36 -7.22 -14.18
CA GLN A 50 -7.04 -6.09 -14.82
C GLN A 50 -7.31 -4.95 -13.82
N ILE A 51 -7.78 -5.25 -12.61
CA ILE A 51 -8.04 -4.24 -11.56
C ILE A 51 -6.74 -3.53 -11.17
N LYS A 52 -5.64 -4.26 -11.01
CA LYS A 52 -4.32 -3.68 -10.74
C LYS A 52 -3.89 -2.71 -11.85
N SER A 53 -4.11 -3.07 -13.11
CA SER A 53 -3.73 -2.26 -14.26
C SER A 53 -4.61 -1.02 -14.41
N SER A 54 -5.90 -1.20 -14.70
CA SER A 54 -6.76 -0.07 -15.12
C SER A 54 -8.27 -0.30 -15.01
N ARG A 55 -8.72 -1.53 -14.74
CA ARG A 55 -10.16 -1.86 -14.77
C ARG A 55 -10.92 -1.10 -13.68
N PRO A 56 -12.00 -0.38 -14.05
CA PRO A 56 -12.86 0.29 -13.08
C PRO A 56 -13.52 -0.67 -12.09
N ILE A 57 -13.66 -0.24 -10.85
CA ILE A 57 -14.41 -0.94 -9.80
C ILE A 57 -15.79 -0.29 -9.66
N GLY A 58 -16.80 -0.95 -10.19
CA GLY A 58 -18.21 -0.55 -10.01
C GLY A 58 -18.74 -0.85 -8.60
N ASP A 59 -19.90 -0.30 -8.27
CA ASP A 59 -20.47 -0.36 -6.91
C ASP A 59 -20.64 -1.78 -6.40
N LYS A 60 -21.18 -2.69 -7.22
CA LYS A 60 -21.40 -4.09 -6.83
C LYS A 60 -20.10 -4.77 -6.41
N LEU A 61 -19.04 -4.56 -7.18
CA LEU A 61 -17.73 -5.14 -6.87
C LEU A 61 -17.10 -4.45 -5.65
N ALA A 62 -17.28 -3.14 -5.49
CA ALA A 62 -16.80 -2.43 -4.31
C ALA A 62 -17.45 -2.96 -3.03
N ARG A 63 -18.78 -3.10 -3.00
CA ARG A 63 -19.52 -3.66 -1.85
C ARG A 63 -19.13 -5.11 -1.55
N GLN A 64 -18.92 -5.93 -2.58
CA GLN A 64 -18.43 -7.30 -2.42
C GLN A 64 -17.04 -7.34 -1.76
N ILE A 65 -16.10 -6.52 -2.24
CA ILE A 65 -14.75 -6.46 -1.68
C ILE A 65 -14.78 -5.98 -0.23
N GLU A 66 -15.60 -4.98 0.09
CA GLU A 66 -15.76 -4.50 1.46
C GLU A 66 -16.26 -5.61 2.39
N ALA A 67 -17.30 -6.34 1.99
CA ALA A 67 -17.83 -7.45 2.77
C ALA A 67 -16.81 -8.58 2.97
N LEU A 68 -16.06 -8.95 1.93
CA LEU A 68 -15.06 -10.03 1.97
C LEU A 68 -13.77 -9.64 2.70
N CYS A 69 -13.53 -8.34 2.91
CA CYS A 69 -12.37 -7.80 3.63
C CYS A 69 -12.75 -7.22 5.00
N ASP A 70 -13.94 -7.54 5.52
CA ASP A 70 -14.47 -7.06 6.80
C ASP A 70 -14.41 -5.54 6.95
N ARG A 71 -14.76 -4.81 5.88
CA ARG A 71 -14.82 -3.35 5.85
C ARG A 71 -16.26 -2.86 5.85
N SER A 72 -16.47 -1.70 6.45
CA SER A 72 -17.77 -1.03 6.43
C SER A 72 -18.18 -0.66 5.01
N THR A 73 -19.48 -0.63 4.75
CA THR A 73 -20.02 -0.14 3.48
C THR A 73 -19.53 1.28 3.22
N GLY A 74 -19.00 1.54 2.01
CA GLY A 74 -18.45 2.85 1.64
C GLY A 74 -16.96 3.02 1.91
N TRP A 75 -16.31 2.04 2.56
CA TRP A 75 -14.90 2.13 2.90
C TRP A 75 -13.98 2.33 1.69
N LEU A 76 -14.32 1.73 0.53
CA LEU A 76 -13.56 1.90 -0.72
C LEU A 76 -13.83 3.23 -1.42
N ASP A 77 -14.92 3.93 -1.10
CA ASP A 77 -15.33 5.18 -1.76
C ASP A 77 -14.60 6.40 -1.18
N GLU A 78 -14.15 6.27 0.06
CA GLU A 78 -13.46 7.33 0.79
C GLU A 78 -12.02 7.47 0.33
N LEU A 79 -11.57 8.71 0.16
CA LEU A 79 -10.16 8.99 -0.07
C LEU A 79 -9.36 8.63 1.18
N ARG A 80 -8.60 7.55 1.10
CA ARG A 80 -7.68 7.12 2.16
C ARG A 80 -6.27 7.40 1.69
N SER A 81 -5.49 8.08 2.51
CA SER A 81 -4.05 8.18 2.30
C SER A 81 -3.52 6.74 2.19
N ALA A 82 -2.82 6.43 1.09
CA ALA A 82 -2.22 5.12 0.88
C ALA A 82 -1.54 4.69 2.18
N SER A 83 -1.90 3.50 2.65
CA SER A 83 -1.62 2.99 3.98
C SER A 83 -0.13 2.98 4.30
N GLY A 84 0.36 4.03 4.96
CA GLY A 84 1.68 4.11 5.58
C GLY A 84 2.87 3.80 4.67
N PRO A 85 4.09 3.86 5.23
CA PRO A 85 5.27 3.34 4.56
C PRO A 85 5.11 1.82 4.36
N SER A 86 5.28 1.33 3.14
CA SER A 86 5.49 -0.09 2.85
C SER A 86 6.64 -0.66 3.68
N ALA A 87 6.75 -1.99 3.81
CA ALA A 87 7.83 -2.62 4.59
C ALA A 87 9.25 -2.13 4.18
N ALA A 88 9.47 -1.85 2.89
CA ALA A 88 10.74 -1.29 2.42
C ALA A 88 10.94 0.18 2.84
N GLU A 89 9.88 0.98 2.78
CA GLU A 89 9.91 2.37 3.25
C GLU A 89 10.03 2.44 4.77
N GLN A 90 9.40 1.52 5.50
CA GLN A 90 9.54 1.38 6.94
C GLN A 90 10.97 0.99 7.32
N ALA A 91 11.57 0.01 6.64
CA ALA A 91 12.97 -0.36 6.84
C ALA A 91 13.93 0.82 6.57
N PHE A 92 13.63 1.64 5.55
CA PHE A 92 14.38 2.87 5.31
C PHE A 92 14.21 3.89 6.44
N LEU A 93 12.98 4.11 6.94
CA LEU A 93 12.72 5.02 8.05
C LEU A 93 13.43 4.57 9.33
N ASP A 94 13.43 3.26 9.62
CA ASP A 94 14.10 2.68 10.76
C ASP A 94 15.63 2.87 10.67
N LEU A 95 16.21 2.63 9.48
CA LEU A 95 17.63 2.87 9.23
C LEU A 95 17.99 4.35 9.38
N ALA A 96 17.19 5.25 8.80
CA ALA A 96 17.39 6.69 8.90
C ALA A 96 17.31 7.17 10.35
N LEU A 97 16.38 6.62 11.14
CA LEU A 97 16.22 6.94 12.56
C LEU A 97 17.40 6.40 13.40
N ALA A 98 17.91 5.20 13.09
CA ALA A 98 19.10 4.65 13.74
C ALA A 98 20.33 5.53 13.47
N ALA A 99 20.56 5.91 12.22
CA ALA A 99 21.65 6.81 11.84
C ALA A 99 21.53 8.18 12.52
N TRP A 100 20.30 8.72 12.62
CA TRP A 100 20.01 9.98 13.30
C TRP A 100 20.38 9.96 14.79
N ARG A 101 20.10 8.84 15.48
CA ARG A 101 20.37 8.65 16.91
C ARG A 101 21.85 8.40 17.17
N ALA A 102 22.53 7.65 16.30
CA ALA A 102 23.93 7.30 16.43
C ALA A 102 24.90 8.47 16.17
N THR A 103 24.40 9.60 15.63
CA THR A 103 25.24 10.74 15.26
C THR A 103 24.94 12.02 16.05
N ASN A 104 25.88 12.97 15.98
CA ASN A 104 25.83 14.25 16.68
C ASN A 104 25.16 15.35 15.82
N ALA A 105 25.15 16.58 16.31
CA ALA A 105 24.50 17.71 15.63
C ALA A 105 25.05 17.95 14.20
N ALA A 106 26.33 17.70 13.94
CA ALA A 106 26.92 17.85 12.61
C ALA A 106 26.47 16.72 11.67
N GLY A 107 26.52 15.46 12.13
CA GLY A 107 26.08 14.34 11.30
C GLY A 107 24.58 14.32 11.01
N ARG A 108 23.75 14.83 11.94
CA ARG A 108 22.31 15.04 11.72
C ARG A 108 22.04 16.07 10.61
N ARG A 109 22.84 17.14 10.55
CA ARG A 109 22.75 18.14 9.46
C ARG A 109 23.16 17.54 8.13
N ALA A 110 24.27 16.80 8.10
CA ALA A 110 24.74 16.12 6.90
C ALA A 110 23.71 15.11 6.36
N LEU A 111 23.12 14.28 7.23
CA LEU A 111 22.08 13.32 6.87
C LEU A 111 20.86 14.02 6.25
N ARG A 112 20.35 15.10 6.87
CA ARG A 112 19.25 15.89 6.27
C ARG A 112 19.63 16.48 4.91
N GLN A 113 20.85 16.98 4.76
CA GLN A 113 21.28 17.62 3.52
C GLN A 113 21.37 16.60 2.38
N GLN A 114 21.90 15.41 2.66
CA GLN A 114 21.92 14.31 1.69
C GLN A 114 20.51 13.86 1.30
N LEU A 115 19.62 13.66 2.28
CA LEU A 115 18.23 13.29 2.01
C LEU A 115 17.50 14.37 1.18
N LYS A 116 17.72 15.66 1.48
CA LYS A 116 17.18 16.78 0.68
C LYS A 116 17.72 16.79 -0.75
N ALA A 117 19.02 16.55 -0.94
CA ALA A 117 19.63 16.51 -2.26
C ALA A 117 19.07 15.35 -3.11
N MET A 118 18.85 14.18 -2.49
CA MET A 118 18.26 13.01 -3.16
C MET A 118 16.76 13.18 -3.45
N ALA A 119 16.02 13.85 -2.57
CA ALA A 119 14.58 14.09 -2.73
C ALA A 119 14.24 15.15 -3.80
N GLY A 120 15.24 15.78 -4.41
CA GLY A 120 15.06 16.68 -5.54
C GLY A 120 14.15 17.88 -5.24
N SER A 121 14.19 18.46 -4.03
CA SER A 121 13.51 19.74 -3.81
C SER A 121 14.37 20.90 -4.33
N PRO A 122 13.89 21.69 -5.31
CA PRO A 122 14.45 22.99 -5.60
C PRO A 122 14.22 23.90 -4.37
N HIS A 123 15.15 24.85 -4.21
CA HIS A 123 15.13 25.85 -3.15
C HIS A 123 13.84 26.66 -3.09
#